data_AF-A0A511NAD2-F1
#
_entry.id   AF-A0A511NAD2-F1
#
_cell.length_a   1.000
_cell.length_b   1.000
_cell.length_c   1.000
_cell.angle_alpha   90.00
_cell.angle_beta   90.00
_cell.angle_gamma   90.00
#
_symmetry.space_group_name_H-M   'P 1'
#
loop_
_entity.id
_entity.type
_entity.pdbx_description
1 polymer ?
#
loop_
_entity_poly.entity_id
_entity_poly.type
_entity_poly.pdbx_seq_one_letter_code
_entity_poly.pdbx_strand_id
1 'polypeptide(L)'
;MPYAGSMPPESPEKPFFRDSSYQDAYFTTHDLKTRGWTLTMIQKLLPDHDAEKENYMRYQGRYGSRQIQHPVKLYDQDRIKQLEDSEDFFVLYEKAQKALLRGAKRRETVLEQKRQLIEMTLDSYHPEIHIELGWHLNLRQYKETLRSCLLLWQQAHIPSDMVEEAVPLLKAKFLEAYQQSKEKRTGKRKKNHLVRSA
;
A
#
# COMPACT_ATOMS: atom_id res chain seq x y z
N MET A 1 12.92 -57.06 41.67
CA MET A 1 13.72 -56.00 41.00
C MET A 1 12.73 -54.96 40.46
N PRO A 2 12.45 -53.86 41.16
CA PRO A 2 11.63 -52.79 40.59
C PRO A 2 12.50 -51.92 39.66
N TYR A 3 11.97 -51.62 38.47
CA TYR A 3 12.55 -50.72 37.50
C TYR A 3 12.58 -49.29 38.07
N ALA A 4 13.77 -48.75 38.30
CA ALA A 4 13.98 -47.33 38.53
C ALA A 4 13.70 -46.59 37.21
N GLY A 5 12.47 -46.10 37.05
CA GLY A 5 12.13 -45.18 35.97
C GLY A 5 12.88 -43.88 36.15
N SER A 6 13.94 -43.68 35.37
CA SER A 6 14.59 -42.38 35.23
C SER A 6 13.56 -41.40 34.68
N MET A 7 13.08 -40.48 35.54
CA MET A 7 12.36 -39.31 35.07
C MET A 7 13.25 -38.58 34.06
N PRO A 8 12.73 -38.17 32.90
CA PRO A 8 13.46 -37.27 32.02
C PRO A 8 13.77 -35.98 32.80
N PRO A 9 14.95 -35.37 32.62
CA PRO A 9 15.26 -34.11 33.26
C PRO A 9 14.19 -33.09 32.86
N GLU A 10 13.48 -32.53 33.85
CA GLU A 10 12.61 -31.38 33.65
C GLU A 10 13.44 -30.32 32.93
N SER A 11 13.09 -30.04 31.68
CA SER A 11 13.67 -28.89 30.99
C SER A 11 13.32 -27.67 31.84
N PRO A 12 14.29 -26.83 32.22
CA PRO A 12 14.02 -25.70 33.09
C PRO A 12 12.90 -24.86 32.47
N GLU A 13 11.81 -24.68 33.22
CA GLU A 13 10.68 -23.87 32.77
C GLU A 13 11.19 -22.47 32.45
N LYS A 14 10.87 -21.96 31.24
CA LYS A 14 11.29 -20.63 30.83
C LYS A 14 10.65 -19.59 31.74
N PRO A 15 11.37 -18.55 32.16
CA PRO A 15 10.82 -17.54 33.05
C PRO A 15 9.65 -16.81 32.38
N PHE A 16 8.56 -16.65 33.15
CA PHE A 16 7.35 -15.97 32.72
C PHE A 16 7.12 -14.69 33.52
N PHE A 17 7.06 -13.55 32.85
CA PHE A 17 6.92 -12.24 33.47
C PHE A 17 5.49 -11.70 33.33
N ARG A 18 4.91 -11.20 34.42
CA ARG A 18 3.64 -10.48 34.42
C ARG A 18 3.83 -8.95 34.40
N ASP A 19 4.99 -8.48 34.80
CA ASP A 19 5.29 -7.05 34.95
C ASP A 19 6.42 -6.61 34.01
N SER A 20 6.99 -5.43 34.25
CA SER A 20 8.09 -4.83 33.48
C SER A 20 9.49 -5.23 33.95
N SER A 21 9.62 -6.16 34.90
CA SER A 21 10.92 -6.54 35.47
C SER A 21 11.90 -7.15 34.46
N TYR A 22 11.41 -7.66 33.33
CA TYR A 22 12.25 -8.19 32.24
C TYR A 22 13.03 -7.13 31.46
N GLN A 23 12.69 -5.84 31.56
CA GLN A 23 13.21 -4.79 30.66
C GLN A 23 14.72 -4.61 30.73
N ASP A 24 15.34 -4.92 31.87
CA ASP A 24 16.78 -4.78 32.06
C ASP A 24 17.58 -5.96 31.47
N ALA A 25 16.93 -7.11 31.24
CA ALA A 25 17.60 -8.36 30.86
C ALA A 25 17.13 -8.95 29.52
N TYR A 26 15.96 -8.54 29.00
CA TYR A 26 15.39 -9.08 27.77
C TYR A 26 14.89 -8.01 26.80
N PHE A 27 14.85 -8.36 25.52
CA PHE A 27 14.16 -7.60 24.47
C PHE A 27 12.90 -8.33 23.99
N THR A 28 11.83 -7.58 23.75
CA THR A 28 10.66 -8.10 23.05
C THR A 28 10.92 -8.16 21.55
N THR A 29 10.08 -8.90 20.81
CA THR A 29 10.09 -8.86 19.34
C THR A 29 9.87 -7.45 18.78
N HIS A 30 9.17 -6.57 19.51
CA HIS A 30 8.99 -5.17 19.11
C HIS A 30 10.32 -4.40 19.23
N ASP A 31 11.05 -4.58 20.32
CA ASP A 31 12.34 -3.89 20.56
C ASP A 31 13.41 -4.34 19.56
N LEU A 32 13.39 -5.61 19.14
CA LEU A 32 14.26 -6.07 18.06
C LEU A 32 13.92 -5.38 16.74
N LYS A 33 12.64 -5.23 16.41
CA LYS A 33 12.21 -4.55 15.18
C LYS A 33 12.61 -3.07 15.17
N THR A 34 12.52 -2.36 16.29
CA THR A 34 12.95 -0.95 16.37
C THR A 34 14.46 -0.80 16.19
N ARG A 35 15.25 -1.82 16.54
CA ARG A 35 16.69 -1.92 16.23
C ARG A 35 17.04 -2.33 14.80
N GLY A 36 16.04 -2.63 13.96
CA GLY A 36 16.26 -3.02 12.58
C GLY A 36 16.33 -4.54 12.33
N TRP A 37 16.01 -5.36 13.33
CA TRP A 37 15.83 -6.80 13.10
C TRP A 37 14.58 -7.05 12.25
N THR A 38 14.73 -7.87 11.22
CA THR A 38 13.59 -8.37 10.44
C THR A 38 13.07 -9.69 11.01
N LEU A 39 11.81 -10.04 10.71
CA LEU A 39 11.24 -11.33 11.14
C LEU A 39 12.07 -12.52 10.65
N THR A 40 12.62 -12.43 9.44
CA THR A 40 13.50 -13.45 8.87
C THR A 40 14.84 -13.55 9.59
N MET A 41 15.38 -12.45 10.11
CA MET A 41 16.60 -12.47 10.93
C MET A 41 16.33 -13.13 12.28
N ILE A 42 15.21 -12.76 12.93
CA ILE A 42 14.79 -13.37 14.19
C ILE A 42 14.61 -14.88 14.00
N GLN A 43 13.90 -15.33 12.97
CA GLN A 43 13.72 -16.77 12.72
C GLN A 43 15.02 -17.54 12.48
N LYS A 44 16.02 -16.91 11.87
CA LYS A 44 17.29 -17.57 11.50
C LYS A 44 18.32 -17.58 12.63
N LEU A 45 18.47 -16.45 13.32
CA LEU A 45 19.49 -16.26 14.36
C LEU A 45 18.95 -16.53 15.78
N LEU A 46 17.64 -16.42 15.95
CA LEU A 46 16.93 -16.57 17.23
C LEU A 46 15.72 -17.50 17.08
N PRO A 47 15.92 -18.77 16.69
CA PRO A 47 14.81 -19.72 16.53
C PRO A 47 14.05 -19.93 17.85
N ASP A 48 14.78 -19.93 18.96
CA ASP A 48 14.25 -20.06 20.31
C ASP A 48 14.29 -18.75 21.07
N HIS A 49 13.20 -18.48 21.80
CA HIS A 49 13.09 -17.40 22.78
C HIS A 49 13.54 -17.89 24.16
N ASP A 50 14.02 -16.98 24.99
CA ASP A 50 14.63 -17.28 26.28
C ASP A 50 13.61 -17.16 27.42
N ALA A 51 12.62 -16.27 27.26
CA ALA A 51 11.57 -16.03 28.24
C ALA A 51 10.24 -15.62 27.58
N GLU A 52 9.18 -15.54 28.38
CA GLU A 52 7.86 -15.10 27.93
C GLU A 52 7.26 -14.05 28.88
N LYS A 53 6.39 -13.19 28.36
CA LYS A 53 5.64 -12.19 29.13
C LYS A 53 4.16 -12.25 28.82
N GLU A 54 3.32 -11.96 29.83
CA GLU A 54 1.90 -11.73 29.63
C GLU A 54 1.64 -10.63 28.58
N ASN A 55 0.70 -10.91 27.67
CA ASN A 55 0.32 -10.00 26.61
C ASN A 55 -0.95 -9.23 26.97
N TYR A 56 -0.78 -7.91 27.12
CA TYR A 56 -1.88 -7.00 27.44
C TYR A 56 -2.51 -6.35 26.20
N MET A 57 -2.03 -6.66 24.99
CA MET A 57 -2.60 -6.10 23.77
C MET A 57 -4.01 -6.65 23.53
N ARG A 58 -4.89 -5.74 23.10
CA ARG A 58 -6.24 -6.05 22.66
C ARG A 58 -6.39 -5.68 21.19
N TYR A 59 -7.04 -6.54 20.42
CA TYR A 59 -7.43 -6.24 19.04
C TYR A 59 -8.92 -5.94 18.97
N GLN A 60 -9.30 -4.99 18.12
CA GLN A 60 -10.70 -4.75 17.82
C GLN A 60 -11.18 -5.74 16.77
N GLY A 61 -12.20 -6.52 17.11
CA GLY A 61 -12.90 -7.42 16.21
C GLY A 61 -14.33 -6.96 15.94
N ARG A 62 -15.01 -7.68 15.05
CA ARG A 62 -16.41 -7.43 14.66
C ARG A 62 -17.41 -7.45 15.83
N TYR A 63 -17.03 -8.10 16.94
CA TYR A 63 -17.85 -8.28 18.15
C TYR A 63 -17.23 -7.61 19.39
N GLY A 64 -16.40 -6.58 19.19
CA GLY A 64 -15.76 -5.83 20.28
C GLY A 64 -14.28 -6.13 20.46
N SER A 65 -13.71 -5.62 21.57
CA SER A 65 -12.29 -5.73 21.91
C SER A 65 -11.97 -7.09 22.54
N ARG A 66 -11.03 -7.84 21.97
CA ARG A 66 -10.56 -9.14 22.47
C ARG A 66 -9.08 -9.07 22.82
N GLN A 67 -8.70 -9.69 23.93
CA GLN A 67 -7.29 -9.79 24.35
C GLN A 67 -6.55 -10.85 23.53
N ILE A 68 -5.31 -10.55 23.17
CA ILE A 68 -4.41 -11.53 22.55
C ILE A 68 -3.92 -12.48 23.64
N GLN A 69 -4.24 -13.77 23.50
CA GLN A 69 -3.92 -14.79 24.51
C GLN A 69 -2.47 -15.28 24.42
N HIS A 70 -1.81 -15.12 23.27
CA HIS A 70 -0.45 -15.59 23.11
C HIS A 70 0.55 -14.67 23.84
N PRO A 71 1.44 -15.24 24.66
CA PRO A 71 2.44 -14.47 25.38
C PRO A 71 3.44 -13.82 24.44
N VAL A 72 4.05 -12.74 24.91
CA VAL A 72 5.11 -12.03 24.19
C VAL A 72 6.43 -12.76 24.40
N LYS A 73 7.07 -13.15 23.29
CA LYS A 73 8.41 -13.75 23.31
C LYS A 73 9.47 -12.72 23.69
N LEU A 74 10.36 -13.13 24.59
CA LEU A 74 11.49 -12.36 25.08
C LEU A 74 12.81 -13.04 24.69
N TYR A 75 13.80 -12.22 24.35
CA TYR A 75 15.13 -12.66 23.95
C TYR A 75 16.18 -12.01 24.84
N ASP A 76 17.15 -12.78 25.31
CA ASP A 76 18.21 -12.33 26.21
C ASP A 76 19.04 -11.21 25.57
N GLN A 77 19.24 -10.10 26.28
CA GLN A 77 19.91 -8.93 25.70
C GLN A 77 21.37 -9.19 25.31
N ASP A 78 22.10 -10.00 26.08
CA ASP A 78 23.51 -10.22 25.85
C ASP A 78 23.72 -11.16 24.65
N ARG A 79 22.85 -12.17 24.51
CA ARG A 79 22.79 -12.98 23.29
C ARG A 79 22.52 -12.13 22.04
N ILE A 80 21.61 -11.17 22.14
CA ILE A 80 21.30 -10.25 21.03
C ILE A 80 22.53 -9.41 20.67
N LYS A 81 23.20 -8.80 21.64
CA LYS A 81 24.40 -7.99 21.38
C LYS A 81 25.51 -8.81 20.69
N GLN A 82 25.75 -10.03 21.17
CA GLN A 82 26.73 -10.94 20.55
C GLN A 82 26.37 -11.28 19.10
N LEU A 83 25.08 -11.48 18.81
CA LEU A 83 24.62 -11.71 17.45
C LEU A 83 24.72 -10.46 16.59
N GLU A 84 24.43 -9.27 17.13
CA GLU A 84 24.58 -8.01 16.40
C GLU A 84 26.03 -7.76 15.96
N ASP A 85 27.00 -8.23 16.73
CA ASP A 85 28.44 -8.17 16.39
C ASP A 85 28.89 -9.30 15.43
N SER A 86 28.03 -10.27 15.12
CA SER A 86 28.37 -11.42 14.28
C SER A 86 28.31 -11.09 12.78
N GLU A 87 29.18 -11.73 12.00
CA GLU A 87 29.19 -11.59 10.53
C GLU A 87 27.86 -12.03 9.90
N ASP A 88 27.25 -13.10 10.43
CA ASP A 88 25.96 -13.61 9.96
C ASP A 88 24.84 -12.57 10.07
N PHE A 89 24.85 -11.79 11.15
CA PHE A 89 23.91 -10.69 11.32
C PHE A 89 24.13 -9.61 10.27
N PHE A 90 25.38 -9.17 10.04
CA PHE A 90 25.68 -8.16 9.03
C PHE A 90 25.25 -8.60 7.63
N VAL A 91 25.49 -9.86 7.25
CA VAL A 91 25.07 -10.40 5.95
C VAL A 91 23.55 -10.38 5.80
N LEU A 92 22.81 -10.78 6.84
CA LEU A 92 21.34 -10.78 6.80
C LEU A 92 20.77 -9.35 6.84
N TYR A 93 21.37 -8.46 7.62
CA TYR A 93 20.99 -7.06 7.69
C TYR A 93 21.18 -6.37 6.34
N GLU A 94 22.33 -6.55 5.69
CA GLU A 94 22.59 -5.97 4.37
C GLU A 94 21.59 -6.49 3.32
N LYS A 95 21.27 -7.80 3.36
CA LYS A 95 20.23 -8.39 2.49
C LYS A 95 18.86 -7.78 2.76
N ALA A 96 18.49 -7.55 4.02
CA ALA A 96 17.24 -6.92 4.40
C ALA A 96 17.16 -5.47 3.87
N GLN A 97 18.23 -4.69 4.03
CA GLN A 97 18.30 -3.32 3.50
C GLN A 97 18.16 -3.29 1.97
N LYS A 98 18.88 -4.17 1.26
CA LYS A 98 18.75 -4.32 -0.20
C LYS A 98 17.31 -4.68 -0.60
N ALA A 99 16.63 -5.55 0.15
CA ALA A 99 15.24 -5.92 -0.11
C ALA A 99 14.28 -4.74 0.11
N LEU A 100 14.48 -3.93 1.15
CA LEU A 100 13.69 -2.72 1.40
C LEU A 100 13.84 -1.71 0.25
N LEU A 101 15.07 -1.43 -0.18
CA LEU A 101 15.36 -0.54 -1.29
C LEU A 101 14.72 -1.03 -2.60
N ARG A 102 14.83 -2.33 -2.89
CA ARG A 102 14.14 -2.93 -4.06
C ARG A 102 12.63 -2.82 -3.96
N GLY A 103 12.07 -3.02 -2.75
CA GLY A 103 10.65 -2.86 -2.49
C GLY A 103 10.17 -1.43 -2.73
N ALA A 104 10.92 -0.43 -2.27
CA ALA A 104 10.63 0.98 -2.51
C ALA A 104 10.65 1.31 -4.01
N LYS A 105 11.70 0.91 -4.74
CA LYS A 105 11.80 1.09 -6.19
C LYS A 105 10.67 0.39 -6.95
N ARG A 106 10.25 -0.80 -6.51
CA ARG A 106 9.10 -1.50 -7.10
C ARG A 106 7.80 -0.74 -6.88
N ARG A 107 7.58 -0.16 -5.70
CA ARG A 107 6.39 0.66 -5.44
C ARG A 107 6.38 1.91 -6.32
N GLU A 108 7.53 2.57 -6.46
CA GLU A 108 7.68 3.73 -7.33
C GLU A 108 7.39 3.40 -8.80
N THR A 109 8.00 2.34 -9.34
CA THR A 109 7.74 1.90 -10.72
C THR A 109 6.28 1.53 -10.97
N VAL A 110 5.60 0.89 -10.00
CA VAL A 110 4.17 0.59 -10.10
C VAL A 110 3.32 1.86 -10.08
N LEU A 111 3.67 2.85 -9.26
CA LEU A 111 2.98 4.14 -9.25
C LEU A 111 3.18 4.87 -10.58
N GLU A 112 4.38 4.83 -11.13
CA GLU A 112 4.71 5.44 -12.43
C GLU A 112 3.91 4.80 -13.58
N GLN A 113 3.82 3.46 -13.62
CA GLN A 113 2.99 2.76 -14.59
C GLN A 113 1.51 3.18 -14.52
N LYS A 114 1.00 3.43 -13.30
CA LYS A 114 -0.38 3.90 -13.10
C LYS A 114 -0.57 5.34 -13.59
N ARG A 115 0.42 6.22 -13.39
CA ARG A 115 0.41 7.57 -13.95
C ARG A 115 0.38 7.54 -15.47
N GLN A 116 1.26 6.73 -16.08
CA GLN A 116 1.29 6.55 -17.54
C GLN A 116 -0.05 6.07 -18.09
N LEU A 117 -0.75 5.17 -17.38
CA LEU A 117 -2.09 4.73 -17.78
C LEU A 117 -3.12 5.87 -17.79
N ILE A 118 -3.07 6.77 -16.80
CA ILE A 118 -3.90 7.97 -16.75
C ILE A 118 -3.55 8.89 -17.93
N GLU A 119 -2.28 9.19 -18.13
CA GLU A 119 -1.81 10.06 -19.23
C GLU A 119 -2.25 9.52 -20.58
N MET A 120 -2.07 8.23 -20.84
CA MET A 120 -2.53 7.59 -22.07
C MET A 120 -4.06 7.69 -22.25
N THR A 121 -4.83 7.53 -21.17
CA THR A 121 -6.29 7.68 -21.20
C THR A 121 -6.67 9.13 -21.51
N LEU A 122 -5.97 10.11 -20.92
CA LEU A 122 -6.17 11.52 -21.20
C LEU A 122 -5.84 11.85 -22.65
N ASP A 123 -4.70 11.36 -23.16
CA ASP A 123 -4.21 11.67 -24.51
C ASP A 123 -5.07 11.04 -25.60
N SER A 124 -5.51 9.79 -25.41
CA SER A 124 -6.43 9.12 -26.33
C SER A 124 -7.85 9.67 -26.29
N TYR A 125 -8.21 10.46 -25.26
CA TYR A 125 -9.54 11.03 -25.14
C TYR A 125 -9.75 12.21 -26.10
N HIS A 126 -10.46 11.93 -27.19
CA HIS A 126 -10.92 12.90 -28.17
C HIS A 126 -12.46 12.85 -28.27
N PRO A 127 -13.18 13.76 -27.61
CA PRO A 127 -14.64 13.74 -27.62
C PRO A 127 -15.21 14.13 -29.00
N GLU A 128 -16.08 13.27 -29.53
CA GLU A 128 -16.85 13.56 -30.74
C GLU A 128 -18.06 14.42 -30.38
N ILE A 129 -18.07 15.68 -30.84
CA ILE A 129 -19.14 16.63 -30.54
C ILE A 129 -20.11 16.75 -31.71
N HIS A 130 -21.36 16.36 -31.47
CA HIS A 130 -22.46 16.54 -32.41
C HIS A 130 -23.33 17.72 -31.97
N ILE A 131 -23.06 18.91 -32.51
CA ILE A 131 -23.77 20.15 -32.12
C ILE A 131 -25.27 20.09 -32.46
N GLU A 132 -25.65 19.27 -33.44
CA GLU A 132 -27.04 19.08 -33.85
C GLU A 132 -27.87 18.40 -32.76
N LEU A 133 -27.24 17.56 -31.94
CA LEU A 133 -27.86 16.83 -30.84
C LEU A 133 -28.08 17.66 -29.57
N GLY A 134 -27.52 18.87 -29.52
CA GLY A 134 -27.61 19.78 -28.37
C GLY A 134 -26.71 19.40 -27.18
N TRP A 135 -26.53 20.33 -26.25
CA TRP A 135 -25.60 20.22 -25.11
C TRP A 135 -25.85 18.98 -24.23
N HIS A 136 -27.11 18.70 -23.91
CA HIS A 136 -27.46 17.65 -22.94
C HIS A 136 -27.07 16.24 -23.42
N LEU A 137 -27.19 15.96 -24.73
CA LEU A 137 -26.84 14.65 -25.25
C LEU A 137 -25.32 14.45 -25.31
N ASN A 138 -24.57 15.47 -25.73
CA ASN A 138 -23.10 15.47 -25.67
C ASN A 138 -22.61 15.33 -24.22
N LEU A 139 -23.25 16.00 -23.27
CA LEU A 139 -22.90 15.89 -21.84
C LEU A 139 -23.20 14.49 -21.29
N ARG A 140 -24.27 13.84 -21.76
CA ARG A 140 -24.57 12.45 -21.38
C ARG A 140 -23.48 11.49 -21.88
N GLN A 141 -23.09 11.61 -23.15
CA GLN A 141 -21.99 10.80 -23.72
C GLN A 141 -20.69 11.01 -22.95
N TYR A 142 -20.33 12.26 -22.63
CA TYR A 142 -19.19 12.56 -21.76
C TYR A 142 -19.25 11.84 -20.42
N LYS A 143 -20.41 11.86 -19.74
CA LYS A 143 -20.57 11.18 -18.44
C LYS A 143 -20.41 9.66 -18.56
N GLU A 144 -20.87 9.07 -19.64
CA GLU A 144 -20.70 7.63 -19.92
C GLU A 144 -19.22 7.28 -20.15
N THR A 145 -18.48 8.10 -20.90
CA THR A 145 -17.03 7.94 -21.06
C THR A 145 -16.28 8.11 -19.74
N LEU A 146 -16.59 9.16 -18.98
CA LEU A 146 -15.98 9.39 -17.67
C LEU A 146 -16.20 8.21 -16.72
N ARG A 147 -17.42 7.65 -16.70
CA ARG A 147 -17.72 6.46 -15.88
C ARG A 147 -16.88 5.26 -16.30
N SER A 148 -16.66 5.09 -17.60
CA SER A 148 -15.82 4.01 -18.14
C SER A 148 -14.35 4.19 -17.76
N CYS A 149 -13.82 5.41 -17.84
CA CYS A 149 -12.47 5.73 -17.37
C CYS A 149 -12.30 5.46 -15.87
N LEU A 150 -13.26 5.90 -15.04
CA LEU A 150 -13.24 5.67 -13.60
C LEU A 150 -13.27 4.18 -13.25
N LEU A 151 -14.07 3.38 -13.96
CA LEU A 151 -14.11 1.93 -13.76
C LEU A 151 -12.76 1.28 -14.11
N LEU A 152 -12.15 1.68 -15.22
CA LEU A 152 -10.83 1.19 -15.63
C LEU A 152 -9.75 1.56 -14.61
N TRP A 153 -9.74 2.80 -14.13
CA TRP A 153 -8.80 3.24 -13.09
C TRP A 153 -9.02 2.55 -11.75
N GLN A 154 -10.28 2.27 -11.39
CA GLN A 154 -10.60 1.48 -10.20
C GLN A 154 -10.06 0.05 -10.32
N GLN A 155 -10.24 -0.61 -11.47
CA GLN A 155 -9.72 -1.96 -11.72
C GLN A 155 -8.18 -1.99 -11.72
N ALA A 156 -7.54 -0.93 -12.20
CA ALA A 156 -6.08 -0.76 -12.14
C ALA A 156 -5.58 -0.34 -10.74
N HIS A 157 -6.46 -0.21 -9.75
CA HIS A 157 -6.16 0.25 -8.39
C HIS A 157 -5.40 1.57 -8.38
N ILE A 158 -5.80 2.52 -9.21
CA ILE A 158 -5.18 3.85 -9.25
C ILE A 158 -5.49 4.59 -7.93
N PRO A 159 -4.49 5.24 -7.31
CA PRO A 159 -4.68 6.07 -6.13
C PRO A 159 -5.72 7.19 -6.34
N SER A 160 -6.50 7.51 -5.30
CA SER A 160 -7.60 8.50 -5.38
C SER A 160 -7.11 9.89 -5.77
N ASP A 161 -5.98 10.32 -5.23
CA ASP A 161 -5.31 11.58 -5.52
C ASP A 161 -5.02 11.74 -7.02
N MET A 162 -4.49 10.70 -7.67
CA MET A 162 -4.23 10.74 -9.12
C MET A 162 -5.52 10.82 -9.94
N VAL A 163 -6.59 10.15 -9.49
CA VAL A 163 -7.91 10.22 -10.15
C VAL A 163 -8.52 11.62 -9.99
N GLU A 164 -8.43 12.20 -8.79
CA GLU A 164 -8.92 13.55 -8.48
C GLU A 164 -8.25 14.62 -9.33
N GLU A 165 -6.96 14.45 -9.64
CA GLU A 165 -6.22 15.32 -10.57
C GLU A 165 -6.63 15.13 -12.04
N ALA A 166 -6.90 13.88 -12.47
CA ALA A 166 -7.17 13.55 -13.87
C ALA A 166 -8.59 13.93 -14.34
N VAL A 167 -9.60 13.80 -13.48
CA VAL A 167 -11.01 14.04 -13.85
C VAL A 167 -11.26 15.47 -14.37
N PRO A 168 -10.73 16.54 -13.73
CA PRO A 168 -10.83 17.91 -14.26
C PRO A 168 -10.24 18.07 -15.66
N LEU A 169 -9.18 17.34 -16.00
CA LEU A 169 -8.53 17.42 -17.32
C LEU A 169 -9.42 16.82 -18.42
N LEU A 170 -10.06 15.68 -18.17
CA LEU A 170 -11.07 15.11 -19.10
C LEU A 170 -12.23 16.09 -19.32
N LYS A 171 -12.69 16.74 -18.25
CA LYS A 171 -13.76 17.76 -18.34
C LYS A 171 -13.32 18.94 -19.19
N ALA A 172 -12.10 19.44 -19.00
CA ALA A 172 -11.55 20.54 -19.77
C ALA A 172 -11.49 20.20 -21.27
N LYS A 173 -10.95 19.03 -21.64
CA LYS A 173 -10.90 18.56 -23.03
C LYS A 173 -12.29 18.47 -23.67
N PHE A 174 -13.30 18.01 -22.93
CA PHE A 174 -14.69 18.00 -23.40
C PHE A 174 -15.22 19.41 -23.66
N LEU A 175 -15.04 20.33 -22.71
CA LEU A 175 -15.53 21.70 -22.85
C LEU A 175 -14.87 22.43 -24.03
N GLU A 176 -13.57 22.25 -24.20
CA GLU A 176 -12.82 22.83 -25.31
C GLU A 176 -13.34 22.33 -26.67
N ALA A 177 -13.46 21.00 -26.84
CA ALA A 177 -13.98 20.41 -28.07
C ALA A 177 -15.40 20.91 -28.39
N TYR A 178 -16.22 21.08 -27.35
CA TYR A 178 -17.58 21.60 -27.50
C TYR A 178 -17.58 23.07 -27.98
N GLN A 179 -16.74 23.91 -27.39
CA GLN A 179 -16.58 25.32 -27.79
C GLN A 179 -16.08 25.44 -29.23
N GLN A 180 -15.02 24.73 -29.58
CA GLN A 180 -14.46 24.71 -30.94
C GLN A 180 -15.50 24.28 -31.98
N SER A 181 -16.31 23.27 -31.67
CA SER A 181 -17.38 22.80 -32.55
C SER A 181 -18.44 23.89 -32.73
N LYS A 182 -18.90 24.51 -31.62
CA LYS A 182 -19.89 25.59 -31.64
C LYS A 182 -19.44 26.77 -32.53
N GLU A 183 -18.17 27.18 -32.42
CA GLU A 183 -17.58 28.26 -33.22
C GLU A 183 -17.54 27.92 -34.72
N LYS A 184 -17.17 26.69 -35.08
CA LYS A 184 -17.20 26.23 -36.49
C LYS A 184 -18.60 26.36 -37.11
N ARG A 185 -19.66 26.07 -36.34
CA ARG A 185 -21.06 26.19 -36.82
C ARG A 185 -21.49 27.64 -36.99
N THR A 186 -21.14 28.54 -36.07
CA THR A 186 -21.49 29.96 -36.16
C THR A 186 -20.73 30.66 -37.29
N GLY A 187 -19.46 30.32 -37.50
CA GLY A 187 -18.66 30.80 -38.64
C GLY A 187 -19.24 30.39 -40.00
N LYS A 188 -19.68 29.14 -40.15
CA LYS A 188 -20.37 28.65 -41.36
C LYS A 188 -21.68 29.42 -41.63
N ARG A 189 -22.47 29.71 -40.60
CA ARG A 189 -23.72 30.49 -40.74
C ARG A 189 -23.46 31.92 -41.23
N LYS A 190 -22.42 32.59 -40.73
CA LYS A 190 -22.06 33.95 -41.16
C LYS A 190 -21.60 34.00 -42.63
N LYS A 191 -20.78 33.04 -43.09
CA LYS A 191 -20.37 32.94 -44.50
C LYS A 191 -21.55 32.70 -45.44
N ASN A 192 -22.46 31.80 -45.08
CA ASN A 192 -23.64 31.50 -45.91
C ASN A 192 -24.63 32.67 -46.00
N HIS A 193 -24.71 33.52 -44.97
CA HIS A 193 -25.53 34.73 -45.02
C HIS A 193 -24.92 35.79 -45.95
N LEU A 194 -23.59 35.96 -45.94
CA LEU A 194 -22.90 36.94 -46.79
C LEU A 194 -23.01 36.61 -48.29
N VAL A 195 -22.95 35.33 -48.64
CA VAL A 195 -23.07 34.84 -50.03
C VAL A 195 -24.50 34.92 -50.58
N ARG A 196 -25.52 34.93 -49.70
CA ARG A 196 -26.93 35.08 -50.11
C ARG A 196 -27.39 36.53 -50.19
N SER A 197 -26.61 37.46 -49.64
CA SER A 197 -26.89 38.90 -49.65
C SER A 197 -26.02 39.67 -50.65
N ALA A 198 -25.20 38.99 -51.44
CA ALA A 198 -24.41 39.51 -52.55
C ALA A 198 -24.98 38.95 -53.86
#